data_AF-A0A0N9NL87-F1
#
_entry.id   AF-A0A0N9NL87-F1
#
_cell.length_a   1.000
_cell.length_b   1.000
_cell.length_c   1.000
_cell.angle_alpha   90.00
_cell.angle_beta   90.00
_cell.angle_gamma   90.00
#
_symmetry.space_group_name_H-M   'P 1'
#
loop_
_entity.id
_entity.type
_entity.pdbx_description
1 polymer ?
#
loop_
_entity_poly.entity_id
_entity_poly.type
_entity_poly.pdbx_seq_one_letter_code
_entity_poly.pdbx_strand_id
1 'polypeptide(L)'
;MTEQEIHELYSRQILNQIEREEYFSLDPSIKKILAKMRKIETKIYLILLIGYFRAKPVVAQFKLLEVKQDVDHIYAIYFPNRKPKYPFIAKSTRATLITKMYEFLGFSRLLKRNKLAFKGCISGTNRHDQDFLVLLDFWLTLSFPSMPWLNFSSSFIIKFN
;
A
#
# COMPACT_ATOMS: atom_id res chain seq x y z
N MET A 1 15.77 19.38 -8.48
CA MET A 1 14.92 18.77 -7.44
C MET A 1 15.31 19.38 -6.12
N THR A 2 14.45 20.21 -5.56
CA THR A 2 14.67 20.78 -4.23
C THR A 2 14.29 19.75 -3.16
N GLU A 3 14.92 19.85 -1.99
CA GLU A 3 14.71 18.92 -0.86
C GLU A 3 13.23 18.88 -0.40
N GLN A 4 12.49 19.97 -0.66
CA GLN A 4 11.05 20.11 -0.40
C GLN A 4 10.18 19.28 -1.36
N GLU A 5 10.49 19.26 -2.66
CA GLU A 5 9.79 18.40 -3.64
C GLU A 5 9.97 16.92 -3.30
N ILE A 6 11.17 16.55 -2.84
CA ILE A 6 11.48 15.19 -2.38
C ILE A 6 10.65 14.88 -1.11
N HIS A 7 10.64 15.79 -0.13
CA HIS A 7 9.91 15.60 1.11
C HIS A 7 8.39 15.45 0.89
N GLU A 8 7.79 16.23 -0.02
CA GLU A 8 6.38 16.07 -0.38
C GLU A 8 6.11 14.72 -1.07
N LEU A 9 6.98 14.28 -1.99
CA LEU A 9 6.84 12.98 -2.66
C LEU A 9 7.01 11.78 -1.71
N TYR A 10 7.84 11.87 -0.67
CA TYR A 10 8.06 10.79 0.30
C TYR A 10 7.29 10.99 1.61
N SER A 11 6.53 12.07 1.71
CA SER A 11 5.70 12.34 2.87
C SER A 11 4.66 11.24 3.07
N ARG A 12 4.35 10.99 4.34
CA ARG A 12 3.33 10.04 4.73
C ARG A 12 1.99 10.43 4.11
N GLN A 13 1.31 9.47 3.49
CA GLN A 13 -0.04 9.66 2.96
C GLN A 13 -1.00 9.97 4.11
N ILE A 14 -1.63 11.13 4.05
CA ILE A 14 -2.71 11.54 4.95
C ILE A 14 -4.00 11.42 4.14
N LEU A 15 -4.81 10.42 4.49
CA LEU A 15 -6.09 10.21 3.81
C LEU A 15 -7.20 11.01 4.49
N ASN A 16 -8.06 11.64 3.71
CA ASN A 16 -9.31 12.22 4.16
C ASN A 16 -10.40 11.14 4.31
N GLN A 17 -11.58 11.52 4.81
CA GLN A 17 -12.65 10.56 5.10
C GLN A 17 -13.17 9.82 3.86
N ILE A 18 -13.33 10.53 2.73
CA ILE A 18 -13.80 9.95 1.46
C ILE A 18 -12.76 8.96 0.94
N GLU A 19 -11.48 9.34 0.96
CA GLU A 19 -10.37 8.48 0.54
C GLU A 19 -10.24 7.23 1.40
N ARG A 20 -10.51 7.30 2.71
CA ARG A 20 -10.52 6.12 3.59
C ARG A 20 -11.62 5.14 3.18
N GLU A 21 -12.84 5.64 2.96
CA GLU A 21 -13.98 4.82 2.55
C GLU A 21 -13.71 4.13 1.21
N GLU A 22 -13.12 4.87 0.28
CA GLU A 22 -12.78 4.39 -1.05
C GLU A 22 -11.63 3.37 -1.02
N TYR A 23 -10.46 3.76 -0.50
CA TYR A 23 -9.25 2.97 -0.61
C TYR A 23 -9.20 1.80 0.36
N PHE A 24 -9.83 1.89 1.53
CA PHE A 24 -9.95 0.77 2.47
C PHE A 24 -11.17 -0.13 2.22
N SER A 25 -11.94 0.11 1.15
CA SER A 25 -13.02 -0.78 0.75
C SER A 25 -12.51 -2.20 0.44
N LEU A 26 -13.16 -3.22 0.98
CA LEU A 26 -12.76 -4.62 0.80
C LEU A 26 -13.73 -5.38 -0.10
N ASP A 27 -13.24 -5.86 -1.23
CA ASP A 27 -13.98 -6.78 -2.09
C ASP A 27 -14.07 -8.20 -1.47
N PRO A 28 -14.99 -9.05 -1.96
CA PRO A 28 -15.19 -10.40 -1.42
C PRO A 28 -13.94 -11.29 -1.46
N SER A 29 -13.05 -11.09 -2.43
CA SER A 29 -11.83 -11.88 -2.55
C SER A 29 -10.82 -11.52 -1.45
N ILE A 30 -10.65 -10.22 -1.12
CA ILE A 30 -9.83 -9.79 0.03
C ILE A 30 -10.41 -10.35 1.32
N LYS A 31 -11.73 -10.23 1.50
CA LYS A 31 -12.41 -10.70 2.72
C LYS A 31 -12.15 -12.19 2.96
N LYS A 32 -12.19 -13.03 1.91
CA LYS A 32 -11.85 -14.46 1.99
C LYS A 32 -10.41 -14.71 2.45
N ILE A 33 -9.45 -13.91 1.99
CA ILE A 33 -8.04 -14.04 2.38
C ILE A 33 -7.84 -13.59 3.83
N LEU A 34 -8.41 -12.45 4.21
CA LEU A 34 -8.35 -11.93 5.58
C LEU A 34 -9.02 -12.88 6.57
N ALA A 35 -10.06 -13.61 6.18
CA ALA A 35 -10.70 -14.63 7.01
C ALA A 35 -9.73 -15.75 7.42
N LYS A 36 -8.78 -16.13 6.53
CA LYS A 36 -7.76 -17.16 6.81
C LYS A 36 -6.66 -16.68 7.77
N MET A 37 -6.53 -15.37 7.99
CA MET A 37 -5.54 -14.81 8.91
C MET A 37 -6.02 -14.88 10.36
N ARG A 38 -5.15 -15.28 11.29
CA ARG A 38 -5.51 -15.44 12.72
C ARG A 38 -5.51 -14.12 13.49
N LYS A 39 -4.47 -13.30 13.32
CA LYS A 39 -4.26 -12.07 14.10
C LYS A 39 -4.99 -10.89 13.45
N ILE A 40 -5.73 -10.11 14.24
CA ILE A 40 -6.47 -8.94 13.73
C ILE A 40 -5.50 -7.85 13.30
N GLU A 41 -4.42 -7.68 14.05
CA GLU A 41 -3.43 -6.63 13.84
C GLU A 41 -2.70 -6.82 12.50
N THR A 42 -2.50 -8.07 12.06
CA THR A 42 -1.94 -8.34 10.73
C THR A 42 -2.97 -8.15 9.61
N LYS A 43 -4.27 -8.38 9.87
CA LYS A 43 -5.35 -8.05 8.91
C LYS A 43 -5.38 -6.55 8.67
N ILE A 44 -5.38 -5.76 9.74
CA ILE A 44 -5.40 -4.29 9.66
C ILE A 44 -4.18 -3.77 8.92
N TYR A 45 -2.98 -4.28 9.26
CA TYR A 45 -1.78 -3.87 8.55
C TYR A 45 -1.84 -4.20 7.05
N LEU A 46 -2.42 -5.33 6.67
CA LEU A 46 -2.62 -5.68 5.25
C LEU A 46 -3.63 -4.75 4.56
N ILE A 47 -4.74 -4.41 5.23
CA ILE A 47 -5.74 -3.46 4.71
C ILE A 47 -5.11 -2.08 4.49
N LEU A 48 -4.31 -1.59 5.44
CA LEU A 48 -3.58 -0.32 5.31
C LEU A 48 -2.61 -0.35 4.12
N LEU A 49 -1.85 -1.44 3.96
CA LEU A 49 -0.96 -1.61 2.81
C LEU A 49 -1.73 -1.55 1.48
N ILE A 50 -2.87 -2.25 1.39
CA ILE A 50 -3.71 -2.24 0.19
C ILE A 50 -4.25 -0.84 -0.08
N GLY A 51 -4.82 -0.17 0.93
CA GLY A 51 -5.41 1.16 0.76
C GLY A 51 -4.39 2.22 0.39
N TYR A 52 -3.25 2.29 1.09
CA TYR A 52 -2.20 3.24 0.72
C TYR A 52 -1.59 2.95 -0.65
N PHE A 53 -1.48 1.68 -1.04
CA PHE A 53 -1.00 1.33 -2.38
C PHE A 53 -2.00 1.72 -3.47
N ARG A 54 -3.32 1.65 -3.18
CA ARG A 54 -4.37 2.14 -4.09
C ARG A 54 -4.31 3.66 -4.26
N ALA A 55 -4.10 4.39 -3.16
CA ALA A 55 -3.99 5.85 -3.18
C ALA A 55 -2.72 6.32 -3.90
N LYS A 56 -1.58 5.66 -3.63
CA LYS A 56 -0.31 5.90 -4.33
C LYS A 56 0.46 4.59 -4.42
N PRO A 57 0.79 4.10 -5.63
CA PRO A 57 1.35 2.75 -5.86
C PRO A 57 2.82 2.59 -5.46
N VAL A 58 3.15 3.03 -4.24
CA VAL A 58 4.44 2.91 -3.56
C VAL A 58 4.19 2.13 -2.27
N VAL A 59 5.14 1.28 -1.87
CA VAL A 59 5.02 0.55 -0.60
C VAL A 59 5.10 1.52 0.57
N ALA A 60 3.96 1.77 1.19
CA ALA A 60 3.87 2.70 2.31
C ALA A 60 4.76 2.27 3.49
N GLN A 61 5.46 3.24 4.08
CA GLN A 61 6.22 3.10 5.30
C GLN A 61 5.45 3.77 6.44
N PHE A 62 4.99 2.99 7.42
CA PHE A 62 4.24 3.50 8.55
C PHE A 62 4.32 2.55 9.75
N LYS A 63 4.15 3.10 10.95
CA LYS A 63 3.80 2.35 12.16
C LYS A 63 2.33 2.54 12.48
N LEU A 64 1.67 1.52 13.02
CA LEU A 64 0.25 1.57 13.36
C LEU A 64 -0.11 2.73 14.30
N LEU A 65 0.81 3.09 15.22
CA LEU A 65 0.62 4.21 16.15
C LEU A 65 0.59 5.57 15.43
N GLU A 66 1.36 5.70 14.35
CA GLU A 66 1.44 6.93 13.57
C GLU A 66 0.11 7.10 12.78
N VAL A 67 -0.45 6.02 12.23
CA VAL A 67 -1.68 5.96 11.42
C VAL A 67 -2.94 5.65 12.21
N LYS A 68 -3.04 6.20 13.42
CA LYS A 68 -4.11 5.92 14.38
C LYS A 68 -5.52 6.11 13.81
N GLN A 69 -5.78 7.24 13.14
CA GLN A 69 -7.08 7.55 12.56
C GLN A 69 -7.52 6.52 11.50
N ASP A 70 -6.58 6.10 10.65
CA ASP A 70 -6.86 5.12 9.59
C ASP A 70 -7.08 3.72 10.18
N VAL A 71 -6.31 3.36 11.23
CA VAL A 71 -6.52 2.13 12.01
C VAL A 71 -7.89 2.12 12.66
N ASP A 72 -8.28 3.22 13.30
CA ASP A 72 -9.55 3.36 14.01
C ASP A 72 -10.73 3.27 13.05
N HIS A 73 -10.61 3.90 11.88
CA HIS A 73 -11.59 3.77 10.80
C HIS A 73 -11.77 2.30 10.37
N ILE A 74 -10.66 1.58 10.12
CA ILE A 74 -10.71 0.16 9.74
C ILE A 74 -11.34 -0.70 10.86
N TYR A 75 -11.02 -0.42 12.13
CA TYR A 75 -11.65 -1.10 13.26
C TYR A 75 -13.16 -0.86 13.28
N ALA A 76 -13.60 0.39 13.14
CA ALA A 76 -15.02 0.74 13.16
C ALA A 76 -15.82 0.03 12.07
N ILE A 77 -15.27 -0.05 10.86
CA ILE A 77 -15.97 -0.64 9.70
C ILE A 77 -15.92 -2.18 9.71
N TYR A 78 -14.76 -2.78 9.97
CA TYR A 78 -14.56 -4.22 9.76
C TYR A 78 -14.47 -5.04 11.05
N PHE A 79 -14.20 -4.40 12.19
CA PHE A 79 -14.01 -5.07 13.48
C PHE A 79 -14.70 -4.32 14.64
N PRO A 80 -15.99 -3.93 14.52
CA PRO A 80 -16.66 -3.01 15.46
C PRO A 80 -16.68 -3.54 16.91
N ASN A 81 -16.66 -4.86 17.09
CA ASN A 81 -16.68 -5.50 18.41
C ASN A 81 -15.29 -5.64 19.05
N ARG A 82 -14.26 -4.98 18.50
CA ARG A 82 -12.88 -5.09 18.95
C ARG A 82 -12.30 -3.70 19.21
N LYS A 83 -11.55 -3.57 20.30
CA LYS A 83 -10.86 -2.32 20.64
C LYS A 83 -9.62 -2.15 19.76
N PRO A 84 -9.37 -0.93 19.24
CA PRO A 84 -8.17 -0.64 18.49
C PRO A 84 -6.88 -0.96 19.24
N LYS A 85 -5.92 -1.52 18.50
CA LYS A 85 -4.57 -1.83 18.98
C LYS A 85 -3.55 -1.40 17.95
N TYR A 86 -2.39 -0.97 18.44
CA TYR A 86 -1.31 -0.43 17.62
C TYR A 86 0.03 -1.13 17.91
N PRO A 87 0.12 -2.47 17.80
CA PRO A 87 1.37 -3.16 18.08
C PRO A 87 2.45 -2.78 17.06
N PHE A 88 3.69 -2.93 17.49
CA PHE A 88 4.82 -2.94 16.57
C PHE A 88 4.77 -4.20 15.70
N ILE A 89 4.88 -4.01 14.38
CA ILE A 89 4.94 -5.12 13.42
C ILE A 89 6.40 -5.39 13.06
N ALA A 90 6.86 -6.60 13.37
CA ALA A 90 8.23 -7.03 13.05
C ALA A 90 8.50 -6.98 11.54
N LYS A 91 9.74 -6.63 11.16
CA LYS A 91 10.18 -6.46 9.76
C LYS A 91 9.88 -7.70 8.88
N SER A 92 10.07 -8.90 9.42
CA SER A 92 9.78 -10.17 8.74
C SER A 92 8.29 -10.36 8.45
N THR A 93 7.43 -9.98 9.40
CA THR A 93 5.97 -10.01 9.22
C THR A 93 5.56 -8.99 8.17
N ARG A 94 6.09 -7.77 8.22
CA ARG A 94 5.86 -6.73 7.21
C ARG A 94 6.20 -7.21 5.80
N ALA A 95 7.36 -7.84 5.60
CA ALA A 95 7.78 -8.37 4.30
C ALA A 95 6.79 -9.44 3.76
N THR A 96 6.28 -10.29 4.65
CA THR A 96 5.27 -11.29 4.31
C THR A 96 3.94 -10.62 3.89
N LEU A 97 3.54 -9.56 4.60
CA LEU A 97 2.31 -8.82 4.28
C LEU A 97 2.43 -8.04 2.97
N ILE A 98 3.58 -7.44 2.67
CA ILE A 98 3.84 -6.78 1.38
C ILE A 98 3.75 -7.79 0.24
N THR A 99 4.31 -8.99 0.43
CA THR A 99 4.20 -10.07 -0.56
C THR A 99 2.73 -10.42 -0.83
N LYS A 100 1.94 -10.58 0.24
CA LYS A 100 0.50 -10.84 0.13
C LYS A 100 -0.27 -9.71 -0.55
N MET A 101 0.09 -8.46 -0.27
CA MET A 101 -0.50 -7.29 -0.93
C MET A 101 -0.27 -7.34 -2.44
N TYR A 102 0.97 -7.60 -2.89
CA TYR A 102 1.26 -7.72 -4.32
C TYR A 102 0.57 -8.91 -4.98
N GLU A 103 0.51 -10.07 -4.31
CA GLU A 103 -0.26 -11.22 -4.80
C GLU A 103 -1.74 -10.88 -4.94
N PHE A 104 -2.30 -10.21 -3.93
CA PHE A 104 -3.70 -9.80 -3.90
C PHE A 104 -4.04 -8.85 -5.06
N LEU A 105 -3.19 -7.83 -5.28
CA LEU A 105 -3.40 -6.83 -6.32
C LEU A 105 -3.00 -7.32 -7.73
N GLY A 106 -2.61 -8.59 -7.90
CA GLY A 106 -2.19 -9.13 -9.20
C GLY A 106 -0.77 -8.71 -9.64
N PHE A 107 -0.02 -8.02 -8.81
CA PHE A 107 1.34 -7.54 -9.09
C PHE A 107 2.44 -8.57 -8.79
N SER A 108 2.15 -9.85 -9.00
CA SER A 108 3.11 -10.97 -8.80
C SER A 108 4.41 -10.82 -9.61
N ARG A 109 4.37 -10.08 -10.73
CA ARG A 109 5.55 -9.73 -11.54
C ARG A 109 6.51 -8.78 -10.81
N LEU A 110 5.99 -7.84 -10.01
CA LEU A 110 6.79 -6.94 -9.17
C LEU A 110 7.46 -7.69 -8.02
N LEU A 111 6.80 -8.72 -7.49
CA LEU A 111 7.36 -9.59 -6.46
C LEU A 111 8.63 -10.31 -6.94
N LYS A 112 8.62 -10.81 -8.18
CA LYS A 112 9.78 -11.50 -8.78
C LYS A 112 10.96 -10.54 -9.00
N ARG A 113 10.70 -9.33 -9.47
CA ARG A 113 11.72 -8.28 -9.67
C ARG A 113 12.33 -7.81 -8.34
N ASN A 114 11.49 -7.55 -7.33
CA ASN A 114 11.97 -7.16 -6.00
C ASN A 114 12.78 -8.25 -5.31
N LYS A 115 12.42 -9.54 -5.44
CA LYS A 115 13.23 -10.66 -4.91
C LYS A 115 14.61 -10.77 -5.56
N LEU A 116 14.72 -10.45 -6.85
CA LEU A 116 15.99 -10.47 -7.59
C LEU A 116 16.87 -9.27 -7.20
N ALA A 117 16.29 -8.07 -7.08
CA ALA A 117 16.99 -6.89 -6.56
C ALA A 117 17.46 -7.10 -5.11
N PHE A 118 16.63 -7.68 -4.24
CA PHE A 118 17.02 -7.99 -2.85
C PHE A 118 18.15 -9.02 -2.73
N LYS A 119 18.26 -9.95 -3.68
CA LYS A 119 19.38 -10.91 -3.73
C LYS A 119 20.68 -10.24 -4.21
N GLY A 120 20.60 -9.26 -5.10
CA GLY A 120 21.75 -8.47 -5.57
C GLY A 120 22.27 -7.45 -4.55
N CYS A 121 21.40 -6.92 -3.69
CA CYS A 121 21.80 -5.94 -2.66
C CYS A 121 22.56 -6.55 -1.47
N ILE A 122 22.58 -7.87 -1.29
CA ILE A 122 23.38 -8.51 -0.21
C ILE A 122 24.88 -8.51 -0.55
N SER A 123 25.26 -8.17 -1.79
CA SER A 123 26.66 -8.13 -2.25
C SER A 123 27.24 -6.73 -2.51
N GLY A 124 26.64 -5.64 -2.01
CA GLY A 124 27.26 -4.31 -2.22
C GLY A 124 26.61 -3.16 -1.47
N THR A 125 27.41 -2.48 -0.65
CA THR A 125 27.10 -1.25 0.08
C THR A 125 27.02 -0.02 -0.82
N ASN A 126 26.10 0.89 -0.48
CA ASN A 126 26.04 2.34 -0.77
C ASN A 126 25.92 2.81 -2.24
N ARG A 127 24.72 3.22 -2.67
CA ARG A 127 24.50 4.54 -3.29
C ARG A 127 23.01 4.89 -3.50
N HIS A 128 22.62 6.03 -2.93
CA HIS A 128 21.55 6.98 -3.26
C HIS A 128 20.28 6.52 -3.99
N ASP A 129 19.18 6.66 -3.26
CA ASP A 129 17.82 6.96 -3.72
C ASP A 129 17.79 7.93 -4.91
N GLN A 130 17.36 7.45 -6.09
CA GLN A 130 16.58 8.21 -7.11
C GLN A 130 15.88 7.28 -8.14
N ASP A 131 16.20 5.98 -8.18
CA ASP A 131 15.67 5.07 -9.21
C ASP A 131 14.19 4.66 -9.04
N PHE A 132 13.54 5.02 -7.93
CA PHE A 132 12.16 4.60 -7.67
C PHE A 132 11.13 5.37 -8.51
N LEU A 133 11.40 6.64 -8.87
CA LEU A 133 10.47 7.48 -9.63
C LEU A 133 10.45 7.13 -11.12
N VAL A 134 11.62 6.87 -11.71
CA VAL A 134 11.72 6.41 -13.10
C VAL A 134 11.05 5.04 -13.27
N LEU A 135 11.19 4.16 -12.28
CA LEU A 135 10.51 2.87 -12.28
C LEU A 135 9.00 2.99 -12.04
N LEU A 136 8.53 4.01 -11.31
CA LEU A 136 7.12 4.27 -11.09
C LEU A 136 6.44 4.83 -12.36
N ASP A 137 7.08 5.78 -13.04
CA ASP A 137 6.58 6.37 -14.30
C ASP A 137 6.54 5.34 -15.43
N PHE A 138 7.60 4.51 -15.53
CA PHE A 138 7.64 3.43 -16.51
C PHE A 138 6.61 2.33 -16.21
N TRP A 139 6.29 2.12 -14.92
CA TRP A 139 5.30 1.14 -14.48
C TRP A 139 3.85 1.61 -14.67
N LEU A 140 3.56 2.89 -14.42
CA LEU A 140 2.26 3.50 -14.71
C LEU A 140 1.96 3.49 -16.21
N THR A 141 2.96 3.84 -17.04
CA THR A 141 2.85 3.88 -18.50
C THR A 141 2.61 2.48 -19.11
N LEU A 142 3.22 1.43 -18.56
CA LEU A 142 3.08 0.06 -19.08
C LEU A 142 1.85 -0.69 -18.56
N SER A 143 1.30 -0.30 -17.41
CA SER A 143 0.14 -0.98 -16.81
C SER A 143 -1.20 -0.37 -17.24
N PHE A 144 -1.23 0.90 -17.69
CA PHE A 144 -2.42 1.61 -18.14
C PHE A 144 -2.14 2.47 -19.40
N PRO A 145 -2.01 1.86 -20.59
CA PRO A 145 -1.57 2.55 -21.80
C PRO A 145 -2.58 3.55 -22.40
N SER A 146 -3.80 3.67 -21.85
CA SER A 146 -4.89 4.49 -22.39
C SER A 146 -5.32 5.67 -21.52
N MET A 147 -4.50 6.10 -20.56
CA MET A 147 -4.80 7.30 -19.76
C MET A 147 -3.61 8.27 -19.76
N PRO A 148 -3.53 9.17 -20.75
CA PRO A 148 -2.60 10.28 -20.71
C PRO A 148 -3.23 11.38 -19.83
N TRP A 149 -2.87 11.38 -18.55
CA TRP A 149 -3.15 12.43 -17.58
C TRP A 149 -4.64 12.57 -17.18
N LEU A 150 -4.97 12.02 -16.02
CA LEU A 150 -6.20 12.36 -15.29
C LEU A 150 -6.22 13.87 -15.04
N ASN A 151 -7.04 14.58 -15.84
CA ASN A 151 -7.69 15.79 -15.36
C ASN A 151 -8.45 15.42 -14.09
N PHE A 152 -7.96 15.89 -12.96
CA PHE A 152 -8.60 15.71 -11.67
C PHE A 152 -9.88 16.57 -11.66
N SER A 153 -10.98 16.00 -12.16
CA SER A 153 -12.33 16.44 -11.82
C SER A 153 -13.31 15.30 -11.97
N SER A 154 -13.80 14.84 -10.82
CA SER A 154 -15.13 14.32 -10.58
C SER A 154 -15.64 13.24 -11.54
N SER A 155 -15.34 11.97 -11.26
CA SER A 155 -16.36 10.92 -11.06
C SER A 155 -15.70 9.54 -11.05
N PHE A 156 -15.66 8.98 -9.85
CA PHE A 156 -15.31 7.60 -9.56
C PHE A 156 -16.41 6.65 -10.04
N ILE A 157 -16.25 5.87 -11.12
CA ILE A 157 -16.89 4.56 -11.29
C ILE A 157 -16.07 3.70 -12.27
N ILE A 158 -15.37 2.67 -11.78
CA ILE A 158 -15.25 1.42 -12.53
C ILE A 158 -15.62 0.25 -11.60
N LYS A 159 -16.87 -0.19 -11.76
CA LYS A 159 -17.32 -1.54 -11.39
C LYS A 159 -16.52 -2.54 -12.21
N PHE A 160 -15.78 -3.42 -11.55
CA PHE A 160 -15.28 -4.65 -12.17
C PHE A 160 -16.40 -5.71 -12.10
N ASN A 161 -16.87 -6.15 -13.27
CA ASN A 161 -17.53 -7.43 -13.49
C ASN A 161 -16.59 -8.27 -14.36
#